data_AF-A0AA40V930-F1
#
_entry.id   AF-A0AA40V930-F1
#
_cell.length_a   1.000
_cell.length_b   1.000
_cell.length_c   1.000
_cell.angle_alpha   90.00
_cell.angle_beta   90.00
_cell.angle_gamma   90.00
#
_symmetry.space_group_name_H-M   'P 1'
#
loop_
_entity.id
_entity.type
_entity.pdbx_description
1 polymer ?
#
loop_
_entity_poly.entity_id
_entity_poly.type
_entity_poly.pdbx_seq_one_letter_code
_entity_poly.pdbx_strand_id
1 'polypeptide(L)'
;MPLDGLFTHALVHEFNEKLVGGRITKVHQPYANEIVLVVRQNGQNYPLLLSAHPTYARAQITYIPYENPQTAPNFVMFLRRYLEGAKLQKIEQVANDRMINFYVNARDELGDVQ
;
A
#
# COMPACT_ATOMS: atom_id res chain seq x y z
N MET A 1 -9.18 -17.07 -10.00
CA MET A 1 -7.86 -17.27 -10.64
C MET A 1 -6.82 -17.21 -9.53
N PRO A 2 -5.84 -18.12 -9.47
CA PRO A 2 -4.77 -18.01 -8.48
C PRO A 2 -4.02 -16.69 -8.71
N LEU A 3 -3.60 -16.02 -7.63
CA LEU A 3 -2.69 -14.89 -7.72
C LEU A 3 -1.33 -15.44 -8.18
N ASP A 4 -1.05 -15.36 -9.47
CA ASP A 4 0.20 -15.78 -10.11
C ASP A 4 1.02 -14.57 -10.60
N GLY A 5 2.17 -14.82 -11.23
CA GLY A 5 3.03 -13.74 -11.74
C GLY A 5 2.35 -12.90 -12.83
N LEU A 6 1.57 -13.53 -13.71
CA LEU A 6 0.87 -12.83 -14.77
C LEU A 6 -0.23 -11.91 -14.22
N PHE A 7 -1.00 -12.39 -13.24
CA PHE A 7 -1.99 -11.58 -12.56
C PHE A 7 -1.33 -10.45 -11.78
N THR A 8 -0.19 -10.72 -11.14
CA THR A 8 0.63 -9.71 -10.44
C THR A 8 1.06 -8.60 -11.40
N HIS A 9 1.44 -8.95 -12.64
CA HIS A 9 1.80 -7.98 -13.68
C HIS A 9 0.64 -7.02 -14.00
N ALA A 10 -0.55 -7.57 -14.27
CA ALA A 10 -1.74 -6.78 -14.55
C ALA A 10 -2.14 -5.87 -13.37
N LEU A 11 -2.00 -6.38 -12.15
CA LEU A 11 -2.27 -5.64 -10.92
C LEU A 11 -1.27 -4.50 -10.69
N VAL A 12 0.03 -4.74 -10.93
CA VAL A 12 1.06 -3.69 -10.86
C VAL A 12 0.80 -2.62 -11.92
N HIS A 13 0.36 -3.01 -13.12
CA HIS A 13 -0.05 -2.05 -14.15
C HIS A 13 -1.20 -1.14 -13.67
N GLU A 14 -2.28 -1.73 -13.13
CA GLU A 14 -3.40 -0.97 -12.55
C GLU A 14 -2.93 -0.01 -11.45
N PHE A 15 -2.05 -0.48 -10.55
CA PHE A 15 -1.56 0.35 -9.46
C PHE A 15 -0.69 1.51 -9.96
N ASN A 16 0.11 1.31 -11.01
CA ASN A 16 0.87 2.40 -11.62
C ASN A 16 -0.06 3.47 -12.19
N GLU A 17 -1.14 3.09 -12.85
CA GLU A 17 -2.11 4.05 -13.40
C GLU A 17 -2.86 4.85 -12.32
N LYS A 18 -3.20 4.22 -11.20
CA LYS A 18 -4.06 4.82 -10.17
C LYS A 18 -3.31 5.50 -9.02
N LEU A 19 -2.16 4.95 -8.62
CA LEU A 19 -1.53 5.27 -7.34
C LEU A 19 -0.22 6.05 -7.47
N VAL A 20 0.56 5.83 -8.54
CA VAL A 20 1.87 6.47 -8.72
C VAL A 20 1.72 7.98 -8.87
N GLY A 21 2.64 8.72 -8.24
CA GLY A 21 2.57 10.17 -8.05
C GLY A 21 1.70 10.61 -6.88
N GLY A 22 0.88 9.70 -6.33
CA GLY A 22 0.02 9.94 -5.19
C GLY A 22 0.76 10.03 -3.86
N ARG A 23 0.07 10.54 -2.84
CA ARG A 23 0.58 10.64 -1.47
C ARG A 23 -0.13 9.66 -0.56
N ILE A 24 0.61 8.89 0.22
CA ILE A 24 0.03 8.05 1.27
C ILE A 24 -0.46 8.98 2.38
N THR A 25 -1.78 8.99 2.62
CA THR A 25 -2.42 9.91 3.57
C THR A 25 -2.76 9.27 4.90
N LYS A 26 -3.02 7.97 4.91
CA LYS A 26 -3.33 7.19 6.11
C LYS A 26 -2.75 5.79 5.97
N VAL A 27 -2.28 5.24 7.08
CA VAL A 27 -1.88 3.84 7.19
C VAL A 27 -2.69 3.17 8.30
N HIS A 28 -3.38 2.09 7.94
CA HIS A 28 -4.28 1.34 8.82
C HIS A 28 -3.89 -0.13 8.85
N GLN A 29 -4.20 -0.82 9.96
CA GLN A 29 -4.05 -2.27 10.10
C GLN A 29 -5.34 -2.82 10.73
N PRO A 30 -6.39 -3.06 9.92
CA PRO A 30 -7.68 -3.56 10.41
C PRO A 30 -7.60 -5.00 10.94
N TYR A 31 -6.70 -5.81 10.38
CA TYR A 31 -6.52 -7.22 10.74
C TYR A 31 -5.04 -7.54 10.95
N ALA A 32 -4.74 -8.64 11.65
CA ALA A 32 -3.37 -8.99 12.02
C ALA A 32 -2.39 -9.06 10.83
N ASN A 33 -2.84 -9.62 9.70
CA ASN A 33 -2.02 -9.82 8.50
C ASN A 33 -2.39 -8.91 7.34
N GLU A 34 -3.16 -7.84 7.58
CA GLU A 34 -3.64 -6.96 6.52
C GLU A 34 -3.44 -5.50 6.90
N ILE A 35 -2.83 -4.74 5.98
CA ILE A 35 -2.72 -3.29 6.09
C ILE A 35 -3.47 -2.61 4.96
N VAL A 36 -3.96 -1.41 5.22
CA VAL A 36 -4.58 -0.55 4.20
C VAL A 36 -3.82 0.77 4.13
N LEU A 37 -3.25 1.05 2.95
CA LEU A 37 -2.64 2.32 2.62
C LEU A 37 -3.65 3.18 1.87
N VAL A 38 -4.01 4.35 2.39
CA VAL A 38 -4.90 5.27 1.68
C VAL A 38 -4.05 6.23 0.86
N VAL A 39 -3.96 5.99 -0.45
CA VAL A 39 -3.22 6.83 -1.39
C VAL A 39 -4.16 7.89 -1.96
N ARG A 40 -3.83 9.17 -1.79
CA ARG A 40 -4.54 10.26 -2.45
C ARG A 40 -3.83 10.62 -3.73
N GLN A 41 -4.52 10.50 -4.86
CA GLN A 41 -3.99 10.88 -6.18
C GLN A 41 -5.07 11.53 -7.03
N ASN A 42 -4.72 12.62 -7.72
CA ASN A 42 -5.64 13.40 -8.56
C ASN A 42 -6.98 13.74 -7.88
N GLY A 43 -6.95 14.09 -6.59
CA GLY A 43 -8.13 14.45 -5.81
C GLY A 43 -8.96 13.26 -5.29
N GLN A 44 -8.69 12.03 -5.72
CA GLN A 44 -9.36 10.82 -5.27
C GLN A 44 -8.54 10.08 -4.21
N ASN A 45 -9.22 9.38 -3.30
CA ASN A 45 -8.58 8.48 -2.34
C ASN A 45 -8.75 7.03 -2.80
N TYR A 46 -7.65 6.30 -2.86
CA TYR A 46 -7.58 4.88 -3.22
C TYR A 46 -7.11 4.09 -2.00
N PRO A 47 -7.99 3.34 -1.33
CA PRO A 47 -7.59 2.45 -0.26
C PRO A 47 -6.97 1.19 -0.88
N LEU A 48 -5.67 1.03 -0.73
CA LEU A 48 -4.90 -0.13 -1.17
C LEU A 48 -4.76 -1.12 0.00
N LEU A 49 -5.44 -2.26 -0.10
CA LEU A 49 -5.26 -3.40 0.80
C LEU A 49 -4.01 -4.18 0.41
N LEU A 50 -3.16 -4.47 1.38
CA LEU A 50 -2.05 -5.40 1.28
C LEU A 50 -2.25 -6.49 2.33
N SER A 51 -2.55 -7.70 1.88
CA SER A 51 -2.81 -8.87 2.72
C SER A 51 -1.65 -9.85 2.61
N ALA A 52 -1.07 -10.21 3.75
CA ALA A 52 -0.13 -11.29 3.92
C ALA A 52 -0.79 -12.51 4.60
N HIS A 53 -2.11 -12.64 4.51
CA HIS A 53 -2.83 -13.79 5.07
C HIS A 53 -2.37 -15.10 4.40
N PRO A 54 -2.07 -16.18 5.15
CA PRO A 54 -1.45 -17.39 4.60
C PRO A 54 -2.23 -18.04 3.45
N THR A 55 -3.56 -17.95 3.48
CA THR A 55 -4.44 -18.50 2.43
C THR A 55 -4.91 -17.45 1.41
N TYR A 56 -4.94 -16.17 1.78
CA TYR A 56 -5.64 -15.11 1.02
C TYR A 56 -4.73 -13.92 0.72
N ALA A 57 -3.41 -14.16 0.67
CA ALA A 57 -2.42 -13.14 0.38
C ALA A 57 -2.72 -12.50 -0.99
N ARG A 58 -2.86 -11.18 -1.00
CA ARG A 58 -3.24 -10.40 -2.18
C ARG A 58 -2.98 -8.92 -1.94
N ALA A 59 -2.89 -8.17 -3.03
CA ALA A 59 -2.98 -6.72 -3.03
C ALA A 59 -4.19 -6.31 -3.86
N GLN A 60 -4.90 -5.25 -3.48
CA GLN A 60 -6.01 -4.73 -4.29
C GLN A 60 -6.43 -3.34 -3.81
N ILE A 61 -6.97 -2.53 -4.72
CA ILE A 61 -7.77 -1.38 -4.33
C ILE A 61 -9.12 -1.90 -3.82
N THR A 62 -9.53 -1.48 -2.63
CA THR A 62 -10.80 -1.93 -2.03
C THR A 62 -11.61 -0.76 -1.48
N TYR A 63 -12.92 -0.82 -1.73
CA TYR A 63 -13.90 0.10 -1.16
C TYR A 63 -14.81 -0.59 -0.15
N ILE A 64 -14.50 -1.84 0.21
CA ILE A 64 -15.19 -2.57 1.26
C ILE A 64 -14.87 -1.87 2.59
N PRO A 65 -15.88 -1.48 3.38
CA PRO A 65 -15.66 -0.89 4.70
C PRO A 65 -14.90 -1.85 5.61
N TYR A 66 -14.02 -1.31 6.44
CA TYR A 66 -13.27 -2.04 7.46
C TYR A 66 -13.21 -1.21 8.75
N GLU A 67 -13.06 -1.91 9.88
CA GLU A 67 -12.93 -1.27 11.18
C GLU A 67 -11.48 -1.31 11.65
N ASN A 68 -11.02 -0.18 12.19
CA ASN A 68 -9.70 -0.11 12.80
C ASN A 68 -9.78 -0.55 14.26
N PRO A 69 -8.77 -1.26 14.78
CA PRO A 69 -8.72 -1.57 16.20
C PRO A 69 -8.63 -0.27 17.03
N GLN A 70 -9.22 -0.29 18.23
CA GLN A 70 -9.19 0.88 19.12
C GLN A 70 -7.77 1.31 19.51
N THR A 71 -6.87 0.34 19.66
CA THR A 71 -5.44 0.58 19.90
C THR A 71 -4.64 0.16 18.68
N ALA A 72 -3.83 1.08 18.15
CA ALA A 72 -2.98 0.81 17.00
C ALA A 72 -1.84 -0.16 17.38
N PRO A 73 -1.64 -1.28 16.64
CA PRO A 73 -0.50 -2.15 16.85
C PRO A 73 0.84 -1.44 16.62
N ASN A 74 1.91 -1.91 17.25
CA ASN A 74 3.25 -1.30 17.10
C ASN A 74 3.72 -1.26 15.63
N PHE A 75 3.37 -2.28 14.84
CA PHE A 75 3.74 -2.34 13.42
C PHE A 75 3.12 -1.22 12.59
N VAL A 76 1.82 -0.94 12.74
CA VAL A 76 1.18 0.16 12.02
C VAL A 76 1.78 1.50 12.44
N MET A 77 2.12 1.69 13.71
CA MET A 77 2.78 2.91 14.19
C MET A 77 4.17 3.10 13.58
N PHE A 78 4.95 2.01 13.45
CA PHE A 78 6.22 2.04 12.72
C PHE A 78 6.01 2.45 11.26
N LEU A 79 5.07 1.81 10.55
CA LEU A 79 4.79 2.16 9.16
C LEU A 79 4.36 3.62 8.99
N ARG A 80 3.55 4.16 9.91
CA ARG A 80 3.12 5.56 9.87
C ARG A 80 4.29 6.52 9.85
N ARG A 81 5.29 6.30 10.70
CA ARG A 81 6.50 7.14 10.77
C ARG A 81 7.20 7.30 9.42
N TYR A 82 7.23 6.26 8.60
CA TYR A 82 7.97 6.26 7.33
C TYR A 82 7.09 6.49 6.10
N LEU A 83 5.81 6.10 6.16
CA LEU A 83 4.93 6.08 4.99
C LEU A 83 3.90 7.20 5.02
N GLU A 84 3.44 7.67 6.18
CA GLU A 84 2.44 8.73 6.20
C GLU A 84 3.02 10.03 5.64
N GLY A 85 2.36 10.53 4.61
CA GLY A 85 2.78 11.70 3.87
C GLY A 85 3.81 11.46 2.78
N ALA A 86 4.35 10.25 2.66
CA ALA A 86 5.30 9.88 1.62
C ALA A 86 4.64 9.88 0.23
N LYS A 87 5.42 10.24 -0.80
CA LYS A 87 4.97 10.25 -2.20
C LYS A 87 5.38 8.94 -2.87
N LEU A 88 4.42 8.24 -3.47
CA LEU A 88 4.65 7.00 -4.19
C LEU A 88 5.26 7.30 -5.57
N GLN A 89 6.51 6.90 -5.78
CA GLN A 89 7.27 7.18 -7.00
C GLN A 89 7.09 6.12 -8.07
N LYS A 90 7.08 4.86 -7.66
CA LYS A 90 7.07 3.72 -8.57
C LYS A 90 6.51 2.49 -7.87
N ILE A 91 5.85 1.63 -8.63
CA ILE A 91 5.45 0.29 -8.21
C ILE A 91 5.95 -0.67 -9.28
N GLU A 92 6.66 -1.72 -8.90
CA GLU A 92 7.15 -2.71 -9.88
C GLU A 92 6.97 -4.13 -9.37
N GLN A 93 6.80 -5.04 -10.32
CA GLN A 93 6.90 -6.47 -10.08
C GLN A 93 8.36 -6.91 -10.16
N VAL A 94 8.78 -7.80 -9.26
CA VAL A 94 10.10 -8.43 -9.35
C VAL A 94 10.04 -9.58 -10.34
N ALA A 95 10.68 -9.39 -11.51
CA ALA A 95 10.67 -10.35 -12.62
C ALA A 95 9.22 -10.76 -12.98
N ASN A 96 8.89 -12.05 -12.87
CA ASN A 96 7.53 -12.56 -13.03
C ASN A 96 7.07 -13.32 -11.78
N ASP A 97 7.60 -12.94 -10.61
CA ASP A 97 7.20 -13.51 -9.33
C ASP A 97 6.06 -12.69 -8.69
N ARG A 98 5.51 -13.19 -7.58
CA ARG A 98 4.42 -12.58 -6.80
C ARG A 98 4.95 -11.60 -5.76
N MET A 99 5.93 -10.80 -6.16
CA MET A 99 6.59 -9.79 -5.33
C MET A 99 6.40 -8.42 -5.96
N ILE A 100 5.95 -7.47 -5.15
CA ILE A 100 5.68 -6.08 -5.57
C ILE A 100 6.52 -5.15 -4.70
N ASN A 101 7.38 -4.35 -5.33
CA ASN A 101 8.13 -3.31 -4.67
C ASN A 101 7.41 -1.97 -4.81
N PHE A 102 7.21 -1.28 -3.68
CA PHE A 102 6.69 0.08 -3.62
C PHE A 102 7.84 1.03 -3.30
N TYR A 103 8.13 1.95 -4.22
CA TYR A 103 9.14 2.98 -4.01
C TYR A 103 8.44 4.25 -3.55
N VAL A 104 8.80 4.69 -2.34
CA VAL A 104 8.23 5.87 -1.70
C VAL A 104 9.35 6.83 -1.37
N ASN A 105 9.09 8.12 -1.52
CA ASN A 105 9.96 9.17 -1.00
C ASN A 105 9.26 9.76 0.22
N ALA A 106 9.87 9.58 1.38
CA ALA A 106 9.40 10.16 2.62
C ALA A 106 10.11 11.50 2.83
N ARG A 107 9.50 12.39 3.61
CA ARG A 107 10.23 13.51 4.19
C ARG A 107 10.37 13.25 5.67
N ASP A 108 11.56 13.47 6.19
CA ASP A 108 11.76 13.39 7.63
C ASP A 108 11.18 14.62 8.35
N GLU A 109 11.28 14.62 9.68
CA GLU A 109 10.76 15.67 10.54
C GLU A 109 11.41 17.05 10.28
N LEU A 110 12.57 17.08 9.62
CA LEU A 110 13.31 18.29 9.24
C LEU A 110 12.99 18.74 7.81
N GLY A 111 12.22 17.96 7.06
CA GLY A 111 11.80 18.25 5.70
C GLY A 111 12.75 17.74 4.62
N ASP A 112 13.81 17.02 4.99
CA ASP A 112 14.76 16.42 4.07
C ASP A 112 14.13 15.19 3.39
N VAL A 113 14.48 14.98 2.12
CA VAL A 113 13.94 13.87 1.33
C VAL A 113 14.76 12.60 1.60
N GLN A 114 14.09 11.54 2.06
CA GLN A 114 14.64 10.20 2.26
C GLN A 114 14.05 9.21 1.26
#